data_AF-A0A2N1UVK4-F1
#
_entry.id   AF-A0A2N1UVK4-F1
#
_cell.length_a   1.000
_cell.length_b   1.000
_cell.length_c   1.000
_cell.angle_alpha   90.00
_cell.angle_beta   90.00
_cell.angle_gamma   90.00
#
_symmetry.space_group_name_H-M   'P 1'
#
loop_
_entity.id
_entity.type
_entity.pdbx_description
1 polymer ?
#
loop_
_entity_poly.entity_id
_entity_poly.type
_entity_poly.pdbx_seq_one_letter_code
_entity_poly.pdbx_strand_id
1 'polypeptide(L)'
;MGHEFEAIDADERDLISLLTRLNVVSQAQVTEALEYQCRLPRSQYLKLDAILIEMEYLSAEQLAQARQLMDFEQLPSQHELQHRLQNQTVQTEPVAAPLAADVPAEPVATTAPAAPSPPQMPGIKPPQLPAANPAGVRVTGAWANRSPHRSANNWSLPVAQAERPIPERPPLPRPADIASIALPIAIGNDATPQKGKLGEILLKNHDLEEWQLTHALCIQRAAPQSTPKLGTLLVRLGYVQAQAVERALSLQLNNP
;
A
#
# COMPACT_ATOMS: atom_id res chain seq x y z
N MET A 1 8.89 -26.00 -14.93
CA MET A 1 7.50 -25.56 -14.67
C MET A 1 7.42 -25.06 -13.22
N GLY A 2 7.87 -23.83 -12.93
CA GLY A 2 8.05 -23.39 -11.54
C GLY A 2 8.17 -21.88 -11.35
N HIS A 3 7.48 -21.09 -12.17
CA HIS A 3 7.44 -19.63 -12.07
C HIS A 3 5.99 -19.17 -12.17
N GLU A 4 5.20 -19.29 -11.11
CA GLU A 4 3.86 -18.68 -11.05
C GLU A 4 3.39 -18.41 -9.61
N PHE A 5 4.34 -18.24 -8.68
CA PHE A 5 4.10 -17.28 -7.61
C PHE A 5 4.62 -15.96 -8.18
N GLU A 6 3.78 -15.32 -9.00
CA GLU A 6 3.99 -13.92 -9.39
C GLU A 6 4.24 -13.16 -8.09
N ALA A 7 5.41 -12.53 -8.00
CA ALA A 7 5.61 -11.53 -6.97
C ALA A 7 4.45 -10.55 -7.10
N ILE A 8 3.89 -10.11 -5.97
CA ILE A 8 2.93 -9.00 -5.94
C ILE A 8 3.38 -7.95 -6.95
N ASP A 9 2.51 -7.68 -7.91
CA ASP A 9 2.81 -6.77 -9.00
C ASP A 9 3.29 -5.45 -8.39
N ALA A 10 4.24 -4.77 -9.04
CA ALA A 10 4.67 -3.45 -8.57
C ALA A 10 3.46 -2.52 -8.36
N ASP A 11 2.45 -2.67 -9.22
CA ASP A 11 1.17 -1.98 -9.15
C ASP A 11 0.39 -2.21 -7.84
N GLU A 12 0.41 -3.43 -7.28
CA GLU A 12 -0.29 -3.71 -6.02
C GLU A 12 0.39 -3.03 -4.83
N ARG A 13 1.73 -2.94 -4.83
CA ARG A 13 2.47 -2.22 -3.79
C ARG A 13 2.18 -0.72 -3.83
N ASP A 14 2.22 -0.14 -5.02
CA ASP A 14 1.95 1.28 -5.22
C ASP A 14 0.49 1.61 -4.87
N LEU A 15 -0.44 0.71 -5.19
CA LEU A 15 -1.84 0.83 -4.79
C LEU A 15 -2.00 0.84 -3.27
N ILE A 16 -1.38 -0.09 -2.53
CA ILE A 16 -1.43 -0.10 -1.06
C ILE A 16 -0.90 1.23 -0.50
N SER A 17 0.27 1.66 -0.97
CA SER A 17 0.87 2.92 -0.53
C SER A 17 -0.03 4.12 -0.82
N LEU A 18 -0.69 4.14 -1.98
CA LEU A 18 -1.65 5.18 -2.33
C LEU A 18 -2.88 5.15 -1.41
N LEU A 19 -3.49 3.98 -1.19
CA LEU A 19 -4.69 3.83 -0.37
C LEU A 19 -4.47 4.22 1.08
N THR A 20 -3.33 3.82 1.65
CA THR A 20 -2.93 4.21 3.02
C THR A 20 -2.61 5.71 3.08
N ARG A 21 -1.93 6.28 2.07
CA ARG A 21 -1.64 7.73 1.98
C ARG A 21 -2.92 8.57 1.92
N LEU A 22 -3.94 8.10 1.21
CA LEU A 22 -5.24 8.75 1.11
C LEU A 22 -6.14 8.52 2.35
N ASN A 23 -5.70 7.70 3.31
CA ASN A 23 -6.48 7.25 4.47
C ASN A 23 -7.84 6.61 4.08
N VAL A 24 -7.94 6.02 2.89
CA VAL A 24 -9.15 5.27 2.48
C VAL A 24 -9.18 3.93 3.18
N VAL A 25 -7.99 3.32 3.33
CA VAL A 25 -7.79 2.07 4.07
C VAL A 25 -6.73 2.32 5.12
N SER A 26 -6.96 1.81 6.33
CA SER A 26 -5.98 1.85 7.41
C SER A 26 -4.93 0.76 7.25
N GLN A 27 -3.77 0.98 7.85
CA GLN A 27 -2.69 -0.01 7.86
C GLN A 27 -3.13 -1.37 8.42
N ALA A 28 -3.95 -1.36 9.47
CA ALA A 28 -4.46 -2.58 10.10
C ALA A 28 -5.34 -3.38 9.13
N GLN A 29 -6.20 -2.72 8.36
CA GLN A 29 -7.07 -3.36 7.37
C GLN A 29 -6.27 -3.99 6.23
N VAL A 30 -5.22 -3.32 5.75
CA VAL A 30 -4.32 -3.88 4.74
C VAL A 30 -3.63 -5.14 5.28
N THR A 31 -3.10 -5.08 6.51
CA THR A 31 -2.49 -6.24 7.16
C THR A 31 -3.48 -7.40 7.28
N GLU A 32 -4.71 -7.14 7.73
CA GLU A 32 -5.76 -8.16 7.87
C GLU A 32 -6.14 -8.80 6.52
N ALA A 33 -6.28 -7.99 5.47
CA ALA A 33 -6.57 -8.46 4.12
C ALA A 33 -5.43 -9.34 3.55
N LEU A 34 -4.17 -8.95 3.79
CA LEU A 34 -3.01 -9.77 3.43
C LEU A 34 -3.00 -11.07 4.22
N GLU A 35 -3.20 -11.04 5.54
CA GLU A 35 -3.30 -12.26 6.34
C GLU A 35 -4.39 -13.21 5.82
N TYR A 36 -5.54 -12.66 5.44
CA TYR A 36 -6.62 -13.42 4.83
C TYR A 36 -6.16 -14.08 3.53
N GLN A 37 -5.53 -13.32 2.62
CA GLN A 37 -4.93 -13.82 1.39
C GLN A 37 -3.99 -15.00 1.64
N CYS A 38 -3.18 -14.92 2.69
CA CYS A 38 -2.20 -15.95 3.05
C CYS A 38 -2.81 -17.23 3.62
N ARG A 39 -4.03 -17.16 4.14
CA ARG A 39 -4.78 -18.32 4.67
C ARG A 39 -5.55 -19.05 3.57
N LEU A 40 -5.81 -18.40 2.44
CA LEU A 40 -6.55 -19.00 1.33
C LEU A 40 -5.76 -20.16 0.70
N PRO A 41 -6.43 -21.28 0.35
CA PRO A 41 -5.80 -22.33 -0.42
C PRO A 41 -5.45 -21.80 -1.82
N ARG A 42 -4.40 -22.34 -2.44
CA ARG A 42 -3.91 -21.86 -3.75
C ARG A 42 -4.97 -21.89 -4.85
N SER A 43 -5.94 -22.79 -4.79
CA SER A 43 -7.04 -22.87 -5.73
C SER A 43 -8.07 -21.74 -5.60
N GLN A 44 -8.02 -20.98 -4.51
CA GLN A 44 -8.92 -19.87 -4.18
C GLN A 44 -8.14 -18.57 -3.98
N TYR A 45 -6.97 -18.44 -4.61
CA TYR A 45 -6.21 -17.20 -4.51
C TYR A 45 -7.04 -16.04 -5.07
N LEU A 46 -7.23 -15.02 -4.25
CA LEU A 46 -7.88 -13.77 -4.61
C LEU A 46 -6.82 -12.67 -4.61
N LYS A 47 -6.93 -11.76 -5.58
CA LYS A 47 -6.10 -10.55 -5.62
C LYS A 47 -6.42 -9.66 -4.43
N LEU A 48 -5.46 -8.85 -4.00
CA LEU A 48 -5.62 -8.04 -2.79
C LEU A 48 -6.78 -7.05 -2.94
N ASP A 49 -6.97 -6.50 -4.14
CA ASP A 49 -8.07 -5.60 -4.46
C ASP A 49 -9.45 -6.24 -4.29
N ALA A 50 -9.62 -7.47 -4.76
CA ALA A 50 -10.84 -8.26 -4.56
C ALA A 50 -11.09 -8.56 -3.08
N ILE A 51 -10.03 -8.88 -2.30
CA ILE A 51 -10.15 -9.14 -0.86
C ILE A 51 -10.57 -7.87 -0.11
N LEU A 52 -9.98 -6.71 -0.42
CA LEU A 52 -10.35 -5.44 0.21
C LEU A 52 -11.82 -5.07 -0.04
N ILE A 53 -12.35 -5.41 -1.21
CA ILE A 53 -13.78 -5.25 -1.53
C ILE A 53 -14.63 -6.28 -0.80
N GLU A 54 -14.25 -7.56 -0.80
CA GLU A 54 -14.97 -8.65 -0.15
C GLU A 54 -15.07 -8.45 1.37
N MET A 55 -14.03 -7.87 1.99
CA MET A 55 -13.99 -7.52 3.42
C MET A 55 -14.67 -6.18 3.73
N GLU A 56 -15.30 -5.54 2.73
CA GLU A 56 -16.00 -4.25 2.85
C GLU A 56 -15.13 -3.10 3.37
N TYR A 57 -13.80 -3.21 3.28
CA TYR A 57 -12.89 -2.12 3.66
C TYR A 57 -12.85 -1.01 2.61
N LEU A 58 -13.16 -1.35 1.36
CA LEU A 58 -13.06 -0.43 0.24
C LEU A 58 -14.16 -0.72 -0.79
N SER A 59 -14.78 0.32 -1.34
CA SER A 59 -15.77 0.17 -2.42
C SER A 59 -15.10 0.04 -3.78
N ALA A 60 -15.75 -0.66 -4.72
CA ALA A 60 -15.27 -0.77 -6.10
C ALA A 60 -15.04 0.60 -6.78
N GLU A 61 -15.87 1.61 -6.44
CA GLU A 61 -15.71 2.98 -6.94
C GLU A 61 -14.45 3.65 -6.39
N GLN A 62 -14.17 3.49 -5.09
CA GLN A 62 -12.94 4.02 -4.48
C GLN A 62 -11.70 3.37 -5.09
N LEU A 63 -11.76 2.07 -5.40
CA LEU A 63 -10.65 1.37 -6.06
C LEU A 63 -10.40 1.93 -7.46
N ALA A 64 -11.47 2.13 -8.23
CA ALA A 64 -11.38 2.68 -9.58
C ALA A 64 -10.80 4.11 -9.55
N GLN A 65 -11.23 4.93 -8.59
CA GLN A 65 -10.71 6.28 -8.40
C GLN A 65 -9.22 6.27 -8.02
N ALA A 66 -8.80 5.38 -7.11
CA ALA A 66 -7.40 5.23 -6.73
C ALA A 66 -6.53 4.82 -7.93
N ARG A 67 -7.00 3.87 -8.76
CA ARG A 67 -6.29 3.46 -9.98
C ARG A 67 -6.16 4.60 -10.99
N GLN A 68 -7.21 5.40 -11.20
CA GLN A 68 -7.14 6.59 -12.06
C GLN A 68 -6.10 7.62 -11.56
N LEU A 69 -5.92 7.74 -10.25
CA LEU A 69 -4.89 8.60 -9.68
C LEU A 69 -3.47 8.05 -9.92
N MET A 70 -3.28 6.73 -9.89
CA MET A 70 -1.98 6.12 -10.24
C MET A 70 -1.64 6.35 -11.71
N ASP A 71 -2.62 6.17 -12.62
CA ASP A 71 -2.44 6.42 -14.04
C ASP A 71 -2.05 7.90 -14.31
N PHE A 72 -2.56 8.82 -13.49
CA PHE A 72 -2.20 10.24 -13.57
C PHE A 72 -0.80 10.53 -13.02
N GLU A 73 -0.38 9.88 -11.93
CA GLU A 73 0.99 10.04 -11.39
C GLU A 73 2.06 9.50 -12.34
N GLN A 74 1.71 8.53 -13.21
CA GLN A 74 2.59 8.03 -14.28
C GLN A 74 2.76 8.98 -15.47
N LEU A 75 2.16 10.18 -15.45
CA LEU A 75 2.45 11.20 -16.47
C LEU A 75 3.98 11.41 -16.57
N PRO A 76 4.54 11.42 -17.79
CA PRO A 76 5.98 11.51 -17.99
C PRO A 76 6.50 12.70 -17.20
N SER A 77 7.39 12.41 -16.25
CA SER A 77 8.03 13.43 -15.43
C SER A 77 8.47 14.59 -16.33
N GLN A 78 8.32 15.84 -15.89
CA GLN A 78 8.65 17.01 -16.72
C GLN A 78 10.02 16.88 -17.40
N HIS A 79 10.96 16.19 -16.75
CA HIS A 79 12.26 15.85 -17.28
C HIS A 79 12.21 15.04 -18.60
N GLU A 80 11.31 14.06 -18.73
CA GLU A 80 11.14 13.27 -19.95
C GLU A 80 10.47 14.08 -21.07
N LEU A 81 9.55 14.99 -20.71
CA LEU A 81 9.03 15.98 -21.65
C LEU A 81 10.13 16.95 -22.11
N GLN A 82 11.02 17.36 -21.22
CA GLN A 82 12.15 18.24 -21.52
C GLN A 82 13.18 17.55 -22.44
N HIS A 83 13.45 16.27 -22.19
CA HIS A 83 14.33 15.46 -23.02
C HIS A 83 13.71 15.18 -24.41
N ARG A 84 12.39 15.01 -24.49
CA ARG A 84 11.65 14.93 -25.76
C ARG A 84 11.72 16.24 -26.56
N LEU A 85 11.60 17.39 -25.90
CA LEU A 85 11.74 18.69 -26.54
C LEU A 85 13.17 18.93 -27.05
N GLN A 86 14.19 18.51 -26.30
CA GLN A 86 15.59 18.60 -26.74
C GLN A 86 15.91 17.69 -27.93
N ASN A 87 15.26 16.53 -28.03
CA ASN A 87 15.46 15.61 -29.15
C ASN A 87 14.64 15.98 -30.40
N GLN A 88 13.64 16.87 -30.28
CA GLN A 88 12.86 17.35 -31.43
C GLN A 88 13.52 18.49 -32.21
N THR A 89 14.49 19.21 -31.64
CA THR A 89 15.14 20.35 -32.32
C THR A 89 16.18 19.95 -33.37
N VAL A 90 16.48 18.65 -33.55
CA VAL A 90 17.57 18.20 -34.43
C VAL A 90 17.07 17.70 -35.80
N GLN A 91 15.76 17.58 -36.04
CA GLN A 91 15.21 17.09 -37.32
C GLN A 91 14.45 18.12 -38.16
N THR A 92 14.73 19.41 -38.01
CA THR A 92 14.48 20.34 -39.12
C THR A 92 15.58 20.13 -40.16
N GLU A 93 15.36 19.14 -41.04
CA GLU A 93 16.04 19.04 -42.31
C GLU A 93 15.95 20.40 -43.02
N PRO A 94 17.10 21.01 -43.39
CA PRO A 94 17.09 22.23 -44.17
C PRO A 94 16.59 21.89 -45.58
N VAL A 95 15.32 22.18 -45.84
CA VAL A 95 14.81 22.27 -47.21
C VAL A 95 15.66 23.34 -47.90
N ALA A 96 16.51 22.89 -48.81
CA ALA A 96 17.41 23.71 -49.60
C ALA A 96 16.65 24.87 -50.24
N ALA A 97 16.89 26.09 -49.75
CA ALA A 97 16.54 27.31 -50.46
C ALA A 97 17.79 27.80 -51.21
N PRO A 98 17.64 28.25 -52.47
CA PRO A 98 18.75 28.52 -53.37
C PRO A 98 19.51 29.80 -53.03
N LEU A 99 20.82 29.75 -53.32
CA LEU A 99 21.78 30.84 -53.47
C LEU A 99 21.17 32.22 -53.77
N ALA A 100 21.56 33.25 -53.00
CA ALA A 100 22.47 34.30 -53.47
C ALA A 100 22.59 35.49 -52.49
N ALA A 101 23.76 36.14 -52.58
CA ALA A 101 24.09 37.52 -52.18
C ALA A 101 24.54 37.78 -50.72
N ASP A 102 25.84 37.49 -50.50
CA ASP A 102 26.89 38.49 -50.24
C ASP A 102 26.48 39.78 -49.50
N VAL A 103 26.80 39.85 -48.20
CA VAL A 103 26.93 41.12 -47.45
C VAL A 103 28.10 41.00 -46.45
N PRO A 104 29.00 42.00 -46.34
CA PRO A 104 30.22 41.92 -45.55
C PRO A 104 30.04 42.23 -44.05
N ALA A 105 31.01 41.74 -43.29
CA ALA A 105 31.13 41.71 -41.84
C ALA A 105 31.16 43.08 -41.13
N GLU A 106 30.51 43.15 -39.97
CA GLU A 106 30.80 44.13 -38.91
C GLU A 106 31.04 43.42 -37.56
N PRO A 107 32.08 43.81 -36.80
CA PRO A 107 32.35 43.29 -35.46
C PRO A 107 31.65 44.17 -34.41
N VAL A 108 30.67 43.64 -33.69
CA VAL A 108 30.00 44.35 -32.58
C VAL A 108 30.32 43.69 -31.24
N ALA A 109 30.71 44.56 -30.32
CA ALA A 109 31.37 44.30 -29.05
C ALA A 109 30.56 43.45 -28.06
N THR A 110 31.31 42.59 -27.36
CA THR A 110 30.99 41.95 -26.08
C THR A 110 30.51 42.99 -25.06
N THR A 111 29.24 42.91 -24.66
CA THR A 111 28.74 43.55 -23.44
C THR A 111 28.20 42.46 -22.52
N ALA A 112 28.87 42.27 -21.39
CA ALA A 112 28.49 41.33 -20.35
C ALA A 112 27.19 41.81 -19.66
N PRO A 113 26.17 40.95 -19.48
CA PRO A 113 24.97 41.32 -18.75
C PRO A 113 25.25 41.37 -17.24
N ALA A 114 24.91 42.51 -16.64
CA ALA A 114 24.96 42.75 -15.21
C ALA A 114 24.08 41.77 -14.43
N ALA A 115 24.61 41.25 -13.33
CA ALA A 115 23.92 40.35 -12.42
C ALA A 115 22.69 41.02 -11.78
N PRO A 116 21.52 40.37 -11.77
CA PRO A 116 20.35 40.89 -11.06
C PRO A 116 20.51 40.73 -9.54
N SER A 117 20.25 41.81 -8.81
CA SER A 117 20.19 41.81 -7.34
C SER A 117 19.14 40.83 -6.82
N PRO A 118 19.39 40.12 -5.71
CA PRO A 118 18.43 39.19 -5.13
C PRO A 118 17.17 39.91 -4.63
N PRO A 119 15.97 39.32 -4.84
CA PRO A 119 14.71 39.86 -4.34
C PRO A 119 14.68 39.80 -2.81
N GLN A 120 14.41 40.94 -2.17
CA GLN A 120 14.14 41.00 -0.74
C GLN A 120 12.79 40.33 -0.47
N MET A 121 12.78 39.27 0.34
CA MET A 121 11.55 38.58 0.72
C MET A 121 10.74 39.42 1.72
N PRO A 122 9.42 39.60 1.51
CA PRO A 122 8.53 40.21 2.50
C PRO A 122 8.40 39.29 3.72
N GLY A 123 8.48 39.89 4.92
CA GLY A 123 8.43 39.20 6.20
C GLY A 123 7.20 38.31 6.34
N ILE A 124 7.42 37.02 6.51
CA ILE A 124 6.40 36.03 6.82
C ILE A 124 5.94 36.27 8.26
N LYS A 125 4.72 36.78 8.40
CA LYS A 125 4.05 36.94 9.70
C LYS A 125 3.70 35.53 10.23
N PRO A 126 4.09 35.16 11.45
CA PRO A 126 3.83 33.83 11.98
C PRO A 126 2.33 33.55 12.06
N PRO A 127 1.88 32.33 11.71
CA PRO A 127 0.47 31.95 11.75
C PRO A 127 -0.05 31.98 13.19
N GLN A 128 -1.09 32.76 13.42
CA GLN A 128 -1.83 32.74 14.68
C GLN A 128 -2.62 31.43 14.77
N LEU A 129 -2.28 30.61 15.77
CA LEU A 129 -3.00 29.38 16.12
C LEU A 129 -4.42 29.73 16.59
N PRO A 130 -5.47 29.08 16.06
CA PRO A 130 -6.83 29.25 16.56
C PRO A 130 -6.96 28.61 17.95
N ALA A 131 -7.57 29.35 18.87
CA ALA A 131 -7.84 28.92 20.23
C ALA A 131 -8.71 27.64 20.26
N ALA A 132 -8.30 26.70 21.11
CA ALA A 132 -8.99 25.45 21.39
C ALA A 132 -10.43 25.71 21.87
N ASN A 133 -11.39 25.03 21.26
CA ASN A 133 -12.80 25.08 21.60
C ASN A 133 -13.14 23.83 22.44
N PRO A 134 -13.44 23.94 23.74
CA PRO A 134 -13.82 22.79 24.56
C PRO A 134 -15.35 22.71 24.65
N ALA A 135 -15.98 21.98 23.73
CA ALA A 135 -17.39 21.62 23.88
C ALA A 135 -17.65 20.24 23.28
N GLY A 136 -17.87 19.27 24.19
CA GLY A 136 -18.16 17.89 23.85
C GLY A 136 -19.47 17.76 23.07
N VAL A 137 -19.40 17.03 21.96
CA VAL A 137 -20.56 16.49 21.26
C VAL A 137 -20.49 14.98 21.42
N ARG A 138 -21.34 14.44 22.30
CA ARG A 138 -21.60 13.01 22.40
C ARG A 138 -22.48 12.62 21.21
N VAL A 139 -21.91 11.95 20.22
CA VAL A 139 -22.67 11.29 19.15
C VAL A 139 -22.98 9.87 19.63
N THR A 140 -24.19 9.67 20.16
CA THR A 140 -24.77 8.33 20.32
C THR A 140 -25.42 7.95 19.00
N GLY A 141 -24.68 7.25 18.13
CA GLY A 141 -25.18 6.69 16.89
C GLY A 141 -25.53 5.22 17.07
N ALA A 142 -26.82 4.92 17.20
CA ALA A 142 -27.37 3.58 17.07
C ALA A 142 -27.31 3.14 15.60
N TRP A 143 -26.48 2.14 15.28
CA TRP A 143 -26.44 1.54 13.94
C TRP A 143 -27.36 0.33 13.89
N ALA A 144 -28.62 0.63 13.54
CA ALA A 144 -29.60 -0.34 13.15
C ALA A 144 -29.23 -0.93 11.77
N ASN A 145 -28.74 -2.17 11.81
CA ASN A 145 -29.24 -3.30 11.04
C ASN A 145 -30.07 -2.94 9.78
N ARG A 146 -29.41 -2.83 8.62
CA ARG A 146 -30.05 -2.90 7.29
C ARG A 146 -29.13 -3.61 6.31
N SER A 147 -29.30 -4.93 6.22
CA SER A 147 -28.97 -5.67 5.00
C SER A 147 -30.20 -5.65 4.08
N PRO A 148 -30.03 -5.36 2.78
CA PRO A 148 -30.87 -6.04 1.81
C PRO A 148 -30.08 -6.56 0.59
N HIS A 149 -30.58 -7.69 0.09
CA HIS A 149 -30.32 -8.30 -1.23
C HIS A 149 -29.06 -9.14 -1.43
N ARG A 150 -29.09 -10.28 -0.73
CA ARG A 150 -28.66 -11.59 -1.22
C ARG A 150 -29.32 -11.88 -2.58
N SER A 151 -28.57 -11.75 -3.68
CA SER A 151 -29.00 -12.22 -5.00
C SER A 151 -28.65 -13.70 -5.14
N ALA A 152 -29.62 -14.44 -5.67
CA ALA A 152 -29.68 -15.89 -5.63
C ALA A 152 -28.77 -16.54 -6.68
N ASN A 153 -27.76 -17.29 -6.23
CA ASN A 153 -27.23 -18.41 -6.99
C ASN A 153 -27.89 -19.69 -6.50
N ASN A 154 -28.86 -20.11 -7.31
CA ASN A 154 -29.67 -21.32 -7.20
C ASN A 154 -28.80 -22.56 -7.48
N TRP A 155 -28.26 -23.18 -6.41
CA TRP A 155 -27.71 -24.53 -6.46
C TRP A 155 -28.83 -25.52 -6.11
N SER A 156 -29.53 -26.00 -7.15
CA SER A 156 -30.53 -27.06 -7.01
C SER A 156 -29.84 -28.39 -6.73
N LEU A 157 -29.98 -28.91 -5.50
CA LEU A 157 -29.67 -30.30 -5.15
C LEU A 157 -30.98 -31.09 -5.01
N PRO A 158 -31.10 -32.30 -5.59
CA PRO A 158 -32.25 -33.17 -5.34
C PRO A 158 -31.98 -33.99 -4.06
N VAL A 159 -32.70 -33.68 -2.98
CA VAL A 159 -32.75 -34.56 -1.80
C VAL A 159 -34.20 -34.81 -1.46
N ALA A 160 -34.70 -35.95 -1.95
CA ALA A 160 -35.81 -36.66 -1.35
C ALA A 160 -35.25 -37.44 -0.15
N GLN A 161 -35.40 -36.91 1.08
CA GLN A 161 -35.22 -37.71 2.29
C GLN A 161 -36.27 -37.36 3.33
N ALA A 162 -36.91 -38.42 3.81
CA ALA A 162 -38.00 -38.50 4.77
C ALA A 162 -37.82 -37.61 6.00
N GLU A 163 -38.90 -36.93 6.36
CA GLU A 163 -39.08 -36.17 7.58
C GLU A 163 -38.79 -37.04 8.80
N ARG A 164 -37.62 -36.84 9.42
CA ARG A 164 -37.39 -37.27 10.80
C ARG A 164 -37.81 -36.13 11.72
N PRO A 165 -38.52 -36.41 12.82
CA PRO A 165 -38.88 -35.41 13.81
C PRO A 165 -37.61 -34.77 14.38
N ILE A 166 -37.54 -33.45 14.27
CA ILE A 166 -36.43 -32.62 14.73
C ILE A 166 -36.40 -32.72 16.27
N PRO A 167 -35.31 -33.19 16.90
CA PRO A 167 -35.19 -33.12 18.35
C PRO A 167 -35.22 -31.65 18.78
N GLU A 168 -36.11 -31.31 19.71
CA GLU A 168 -36.30 -29.96 20.21
C GLU A 168 -34.96 -29.35 20.62
N ARG A 169 -34.63 -28.24 19.95
CA ARG A 169 -33.39 -27.50 20.17
C ARG A 169 -33.41 -26.95 21.60
N PRO A 170 -32.41 -27.22 22.45
CA PRO A 170 -32.36 -26.66 23.79
C PRO A 170 -32.40 -25.12 23.72
N PRO A 171 -33.08 -24.47 24.68
CA PRO A 171 -33.26 -23.02 24.69
C PRO A 171 -31.89 -22.33 24.70
N LEU A 172 -31.69 -21.43 23.74
CA LEU A 172 -30.47 -20.64 23.63
C LEU A 172 -30.26 -19.80 24.90
N PRO A 173 -29.02 -19.71 25.41
CA PRO A 173 -28.70 -18.86 26.54
C PRO A 173 -29.03 -17.39 26.20
N ARG A 174 -29.69 -16.71 27.13
CA ARG A 174 -30.08 -15.31 26.98
C ARG A 174 -28.82 -14.43 26.94
N PRO A 175 -28.78 -13.35 26.14
CA PRO A 175 -27.60 -12.51 25.92
C PRO A 175 -27.15 -11.65 27.13
N ALA A 176 -27.57 -11.98 28.36
CA ALA A 176 -27.22 -11.22 29.56
C ALA A 176 -25.95 -11.71 30.28
N ASP A 177 -25.38 -12.86 29.88
CA ASP A 177 -24.23 -13.51 30.56
C ASP A 177 -22.97 -13.66 29.68
N ILE A 178 -22.78 -12.85 28.64
CA ILE A 178 -21.60 -12.92 27.74
C ILE A 178 -20.50 -11.90 28.10
N ALA A 179 -20.62 -11.23 29.26
CA ALA A 179 -19.62 -10.25 29.70
C ALA A 179 -18.27 -10.86 30.14
N SER A 180 -17.98 -12.16 29.93
CA SER A 180 -16.77 -12.78 30.47
C SER A 180 -16.14 -13.90 29.65
N ILE A 181 -16.53 -14.11 28.39
CA ILE A 181 -15.78 -15.02 27.50
C ILE A 181 -14.88 -14.19 26.58
N ALA A 182 -13.93 -13.48 27.21
CA ALA A 182 -12.72 -13.08 26.52
C ALA A 182 -11.93 -14.38 26.29
N LEU A 183 -12.10 -15.00 25.12
CA LEU A 183 -11.15 -16.00 24.66
C LEU A 183 -9.79 -15.28 24.57
N PRO A 184 -8.79 -15.65 25.38
CA PRO A 184 -7.46 -15.15 25.16
C PRO A 184 -7.02 -15.78 23.84
N ILE A 185 -7.01 -14.98 22.76
CA ILE A 185 -6.09 -15.24 21.66
C ILE A 185 -4.72 -15.08 22.31
N ALA A 186 -4.21 -16.19 22.82
CA ALA A 186 -2.87 -16.29 23.35
C ALA A 186 -1.92 -16.14 22.17
N ILE A 187 -1.71 -14.90 21.74
CA ILE A 187 -0.44 -14.49 21.18
C ILE A 187 0.52 -14.73 22.33
N GLY A 188 1.12 -15.92 22.34
CA GLY A 188 2.09 -16.33 23.34
C GLY A 188 3.26 -15.37 23.33
N ASN A 189 3.15 -14.32 24.13
CA ASN A 189 4.28 -13.56 24.64
C ASN A 189 4.99 -14.45 25.66
N ASP A 190 5.59 -15.54 25.19
CA ASP A 190 6.60 -16.27 25.94
C ASP A 190 7.82 -15.34 26.04
N ALA A 191 7.76 -14.48 27.06
CA ALA A 191 8.71 -13.44 27.45
C ALA A 191 10.04 -14.03 27.95
N THR A 192 10.58 -15.00 27.22
CA THR A 192 12.02 -15.17 27.17
C THR A 192 12.58 -13.94 26.44
N PRO A 193 13.69 -13.33 26.91
CA PRO A 193 14.44 -12.35 26.15
C PRO A 193 15.10 -13.05 24.95
N GLN A 194 14.28 -13.56 24.04
CA GLN A 194 14.71 -14.08 22.76
C GLN A 194 15.22 -12.88 21.99
N LYS A 195 16.48 -12.96 21.57
CA LYS A 195 17.11 -12.09 20.58
C LYS A 195 16.03 -11.66 19.58
N GLY A 196 15.68 -10.37 19.61
CA GLY A 196 14.54 -9.85 18.87
C GLY A 196 14.58 -10.36 17.44
N LYS A 197 13.44 -10.83 16.91
CA LYS A 197 13.41 -11.34 15.54
C LYS A 197 13.79 -10.20 14.59
N LEU A 198 14.50 -10.50 13.50
CA LEU A 198 14.95 -9.49 12.54
C LEU A 198 13.82 -8.54 12.09
N GLY A 199 12.64 -9.09 11.83
CA GLY A 199 11.46 -8.30 11.46
C GLY A 199 11.02 -7.32 12.55
N GLU A 200 11.02 -7.73 13.82
CA GLU A 200 10.64 -6.85 14.95
C GLU A 200 11.65 -5.71 15.14
N ILE A 201 12.94 -5.98 14.91
CA ILE A 201 13.98 -4.94 14.97
C ILE A 201 13.76 -3.91 13.87
N LEU A 202 13.44 -4.35 12.64
CA LEU A 202 13.14 -3.46 11.52
C LEU A 202 11.88 -2.62 11.76
N LEU A 203 10.82 -3.21 12.32
CA LEU A 203 9.60 -2.49 12.72
C LEU A 203 9.88 -1.42 13.78
N LYS A 204 10.65 -1.76 14.82
CA LYS A 204 11.02 -0.82 15.89
C LYS A 204 11.83 0.38 15.39
N ASN A 205 12.64 0.17 14.36
CA ASN A 205 13.43 1.23 13.74
C ASN A 205 12.66 2.03 12.68
N HIS A 206 11.39 1.68 12.42
CA HIS A 206 10.58 2.23 11.32
C HIS A 206 11.24 2.08 9.94
N ASP A 207 12.15 1.12 9.78
CA ASP A 207 12.78 0.77 8.49
C ASP A 207 11.84 -0.14 7.66
N LEU A 208 10.80 -0.69 8.29
CA LEU A 208 9.83 -1.62 7.71
C LEU A 208 8.45 -1.34 8.34
N GLU A 209 7.38 -1.53 7.57
CA GLU A 209 6.00 -1.44 8.04
C GLU A 209 5.41 -2.84 8.34
N GLU A 210 4.38 -2.90 9.18
CA GLU A 210 3.80 -4.17 9.64
C GLU A 210 3.24 -5.01 8.49
N TRP A 211 2.44 -4.43 7.60
CA TRP A 211 1.89 -5.15 6.44
C TRP A 211 2.98 -5.70 5.51
N GLN A 212 4.11 -4.98 5.37
CA GLN A 212 5.24 -5.41 4.54
C GLN A 212 5.88 -6.67 5.12
N LEU A 213 6.05 -6.70 6.45
CA LEU A 213 6.56 -7.88 7.15
C LEU A 213 5.60 -9.06 7.00
N THR A 214 4.31 -8.84 7.25
CA THR A 214 3.27 -9.87 7.13
C THR A 214 3.26 -10.46 5.72
N HIS A 215 3.27 -9.60 4.70
CA HIS A 215 3.29 -10.04 3.31
C HIS A 215 4.56 -10.85 2.97
N ALA A 216 5.75 -10.39 3.39
CA ALA A 216 7.00 -11.11 3.15
C ALA A 216 6.99 -12.50 3.82
N LEU A 217 6.45 -12.61 5.04
CA LEU A 217 6.31 -13.89 5.74
C LEU A 217 5.34 -14.83 5.02
N CYS A 218 4.28 -14.30 4.42
CA CYS A 218 3.35 -15.08 3.63
C CYS A 218 4.01 -15.68 2.39
N ILE A 219 4.76 -14.88 1.63
CA ILE A 219 5.54 -15.37 0.49
C ILE A 219 6.51 -16.46 0.95
N GLN A 220 7.20 -16.24 2.06
CA GLN A 220 8.14 -17.22 2.61
C GLN A 220 7.44 -18.54 2.96
N ARG A 221 6.26 -18.49 3.58
CA ARG A 221 5.49 -19.70 3.94
C ARG A 221 4.96 -20.44 2.72
N ALA A 222 4.62 -19.72 1.65
CA ALA A 222 4.07 -20.31 0.44
C ALA A 222 5.08 -21.16 -0.35
N ALA A 223 6.39 -20.91 -0.22
CA ALA A 223 7.44 -21.57 -0.99
C ALA A 223 8.45 -22.35 -0.11
N PRO A 224 8.05 -23.43 0.59
CA PRO A 224 8.87 -24.09 1.61
C PRO A 224 10.18 -24.71 1.10
N GLN A 225 10.26 -25.04 -0.20
CA GLN A 225 11.41 -25.74 -0.79
C GLN A 225 12.59 -24.80 -1.13
N SER A 226 12.34 -23.50 -1.24
CA SER A 226 13.37 -22.51 -1.59
C SER A 226 13.04 -21.18 -0.91
N THR A 227 12.90 -21.20 0.41
CA THR A 227 12.62 -19.98 1.17
C THR A 227 13.90 -19.15 1.26
N PRO A 228 14.01 -18.01 0.54
CA PRO A 228 15.09 -17.07 0.81
C PRO A 228 15.03 -16.64 2.28
N LYS A 229 16.19 -16.26 2.83
CA LYS A 229 16.24 -15.63 4.15
C LYS A 229 15.34 -14.39 4.15
N LEU A 230 14.62 -14.15 5.25
CA LEU A 230 13.67 -13.04 5.35
C LEU A 230 14.30 -11.70 4.95
N GLY A 231 15.52 -11.41 5.41
CA GLY A 231 16.24 -10.19 5.02
C GLY A 231 16.47 -10.07 3.51
N THR A 232 16.89 -11.15 2.84
CA THR A 232 17.06 -11.18 1.38
C THR A 232 15.73 -11.00 0.65
N LEU A 233 14.66 -11.60 1.18
CA LEU A 233 13.31 -11.46 0.62
C LEU A 233 12.82 -10.02 0.71
N LEU A 234 12.97 -9.36 1.86
CA LEU A 234 12.58 -7.96 2.06
C LEU A 234 13.29 -7.00 1.10
N VAL A 235 14.60 -7.20 0.88
CA VAL A 235 15.37 -6.41 -0.10
C VAL A 235 14.90 -6.67 -1.53
N ARG A 236 14.64 -7.93 -1.88
CA ARG A 236 14.14 -8.31 -3.20
C ARG A 236 12.75 -7.72 -3.48
N LEU A 237 11.90 -7.65 -2.47
CA LEU A 237 10.59 -7.01 -2.53
C LEU A 237 10.66 -5.47 -2.50
N GLY A 238 11.86 -4.89 -2.34
CA GLY A 238 12.05 -3.44 -2.29
C GLY A 238 11.48 -2.76 -1.03
N TYR A 239 11.09 -3.53 -0.01
CA TYR A 239 10.55 -2.96 1.23
C TYR A 239 11.61 -2.31 2.10
N VAL A 240 12.82 -2.86 2.08
CA VAL A 240 13.92 -2.42 2.95
C VAL A 240 15.21 -2.39 2.15
N GLN A 241 16.05 -1.39 2.38
CA GLN A 241 17.39 -1.34 1.80
C GLN A 241 18.33 -2.36 2.46
N ALA A 242 19.29 -2.90 1.71
CA ALA A 242 20.25 -3.86 2.22
C ALA A 242 21.00 -3.35 3.48
N GLN A 243 21.35 -2.06 3.51
CA GLN A 243 22.02 -1.42 4.65
C GLN A 243 21.18 -1.48 5.92
N ALA A 244 19.87 -1.25 5.83
CA ALA A 244 18.98 -1.32 6.99
C ALA A 244 18.89 -2.76 7.55
N VAL A 245 18.89 -3.77 6.67
CA VAL A 245 18.94 -5.18 7.08
C VAL A 245 20.26 -5.52 7.79
N GLU A 246 21.39 -5.05 7.29
CA GLU A 246 22.71 -5.25 7.93
C GLU A 246 22.80 -4.59 9.32
N ARG A 247 22.29 -3.37 9.45
CA ARG A 247 22.17 -2.68 10.75
C ARG A 247 21.30 -3.48 11.72
N ALA A 248 20.14 -3.95 11.28
CA ALA A 248 19.23 -4.73 12.11
C ALA A 248 19.83 -6.07 12.55
N LEU A 249 20.56 -6.76 11.66
CA LEU A 249 21.30 -7.98 11.99
C LEU A 249 22.42 -7.71 13.01
N SER A 250 23.12 -6.58 12.90
CA SER A 250 24.16 -6.19 13.85
C SER A 250 23.57 -5.96 15.25
N LEU A 251 22.41 -5.30 15.33
CA LEU A 251 21.66 -5.12 16.58
C LEU A 251 21.19 -6.47 17.17
N GLN A 252 20.77 -7.40 16.32
CA GLN A 252 20.34 -8.73 16.74
C GLN A 252 21.48 -9.55 17.37
N LEU A 253 22.70 -9.41 16.83
CA LEU A 253 23.89 -10.12 17.31
C LEU A 253 24.47 -9.51 18.59
N ASN A 254 24.33 -8.19 18.77
CA ASN A 254 24.93 -7.44 19.88
C ASN A 254 24.05 -7.37 21.14
N ASN A 255 22.87 -7.99 21.14
CA ASN A 255 21.99 -8.10 22.30
C ASN A 255 22.09 -9.53 22.85
N PRO A 256 23.10 -9.84 23.71
CA PRO A 256 23.40 -11.18 24.18
C PRO A 256 22.31 -11.76 25.09
#